data_AF-A0A643FMK8-F1
#
_entry.id   AF-A0A643FMK8-F1
#
_cell.length_a   1.000
_cell.length_b   1.000
_cell.length_c   1.000
_cell.angle_alpha   90.00
_cell.angle_beta   90.00
_cell.angle_gamma   90.00
#
_symmetry.space_group_name_H-M   'P 1'
#
loop_
_entity.id
_entity.type
_entity.pdbx_description
1 polymer ?
#
loop_
_entity_poly.entity_id
_entity_poly.type
_entity_poly.pdbx_seq_one_letter_code
_entity_poly.pdbx_strand_id
1 'polypeptide(L)'
;MESHQLTVRHTLRIDQWMTAVGNGETSLAYDDWLSCVLNALAPGLQEHAIAIVTREGKNEFRLQHRARYEVRHPRIGIRRFVCAVDHDATLIAFENTISGVRYPWVTIDGAFTQAELWSLRLLSAGLDLCAAPVGVESR
;
A
#
# COMPACT_ATOMS: atom_id res chain seq x y z
N MET A 1 14.55 16.04 -8.38
CA MET A 1 14.46 15.21 -9.61
C MET A 1 13.69 13.90 -9.36
N GLU A 2 13.34 13.58 -8.11
CA GLU A 2 12.60 12.35 -7.73
C GLU A 2 11.09 12.42 -8.04
N SER A 3 10.49 13.61 -7.96
CA SER A 3 9.05 13.79 -8.17
C SER A 3 8.59 13.39 -9.58
N HIS A 4 9.42 13.57 -10.61
CA HIS A 4 9.10 13.17 -11.98
C HIS A 4 9.12 11.64 -12.20
N GLN A 5 9.94 10.89 -11.46
CA GLN A 5 9.98 9.42 -11.60
C GLN A 5 8.75 8.75 -10.98
N LEU A 6 8.21 9.31 -9.89
CA LEU A 6 6.98 8.84 -9.25
C LEU A 6 5.74 9.09 -10.14
N THR A 7 5.64 10.27 -10.76
CA THR A 7 4.54 10.59 -11.69
C THR A 7 4.53 9.67 -12.91
N VAL A 8 5.70 9.34 -13.48
CA VAL A 8 5.82 8.48 -14.68
C VAL A 8 5.36 7.04 -14.44
N ARG A 9 5.40 6.53 -13.19
CA ARG A 9 5.08 5.12 -12.89
C ARG A 9 3.64 4.86 -12.47
N HIS A 10 3.00 5.83 -11.82
CA HIS A 10 1.56 5.77 -11.62
C HIS A 10 0.83 5.74 -12.98
N THR A 11 1.38 6.45 -13.98
CA THR A 11 0.92 6.35 -15.37
C THR A 11 1.08 4.94 -15.94
N LEU A 12 2.20 4.24 -15.67
CA LEU A 12 2.42 2.88 -16.18
C LEU A 12 1.38 1.86 -15.67
N ARG A 13 1.03 1.90 -14.38
CA ARG A 13 0.01 0.99 -13.83
C ARG A 13 -1.40 1.34 -14.34
N ILE A 14 -1.70 2.62 -14.50
CA ILE A 14 -2.97 3.07 -15.11
C ILE A 14 -3.05 2.60 -16.57
N ASP A 15 -1.99 2.74 -17.36
CA ASP A 15 -1.95 2.30 -18.76
C ASP A 15 -2.15 0.78 -18.88
N GLN A 16 -1.51 0.01 -18.00
CA GLN A 16 -1.70 -1.45 -17.93
C GLN A 16 -3.13 -1.82 -17.56
N TRP A 17 -3.73 -1.14 -16.58
CA TRP A 17 -5.13 -1.36 -16.21
C TRP A 17 -6.07 -1.03 -17.37
N MET A 18 -5.90 0.13 -18.03
CA MET A 18 -6.71 0.52 -19.18
C MET A 18 -6.58 -0.48 -20.33
N THR A 19 -5.37 -1.01 -20.57
CA THR A 19 -5.13 -2.06 -21.56
C THR A 19 -5.84 -3.36 -21.18
N ALA A 20 -5.73 -3.80 -19.93
CA ALA A 20 -6.40 -5.01 -19.43
C ALA A 20 -7.93 -4.90 -19.53
N VAL A 21 -8.50 -3.72 -19.24
CA VAL A 21 -9.92 -3.43 -19.44
C VAL A 21 -10.28 -3.48 -20.94
N GLY A 22 -9.48 -2.83 -21.79
CA GLY A 22 -9.69 -2.82 -23.24
C GLY A 22 -9.64 -4.21 -23.89
N ASN A 23 -8.80 -5.10 -23.36
CA ASN A 23 -8.68 -6.49 -23.80
C ASN A 23 -9.74 -7.43 -23.17
N GLY A 24 -10.56 -6.94 -22.22
CA GLY A 24 -11.52 -7.77 -21.49
C GLY A 24 -10.88 -8.73 -20.47
N GLU A 25 -9.62 -8.51 -20.10
CA GLU A 25 -8.87 -9.32 -19.13
C GLU A 25 -9.30 -9.03 -17.68
N THR A 26 -9.89 -7.86 -17.43
CA THR A 26 -10.41 -7.49 -16.11
C THR A 26 -11.64 -6.60 -16.21
N SER A 27 -12.53 -6.75 -15.23
CA SER A 27 -13.65 -5.83 -14.96
C SER A 27 -13.51 -5.10 -13.62
N LEU A 28 -12.36 -5.26 -12.95
CA LEU A 28 -12.11 -4.65 -11.64
C LEU A 28 -11.84 -3.15 -11.79
N ALA A 29 -12.28 -2.37 -10.80
CA ALA A 29 -11.83 -1.00 -10.64
C ALA A 29 -10.32 -0.96 -10.39
N TYR A 30 -9.68 0.16 -10.71
CA TYR A 30 -8.22 0.30 -10.69
C TYR A 30 -7.58 -0.15 -9.37
N ASP A 31 -8.09 0.28 -8.21
CA ASP A 31 -7.51 -0.07 -6.90
C ASP A 31 -7.59 -1.58 -6.60
N ASP A 32 -8.71 -2.22 -6.94
CA ASP A 32 -8.90 -3.66 -6.71
C ASP A 32 -8.04 -4.47 -7.70
N TRP A 33 -7.98 -4.04 -8.96
CA TRP A 33 -7.07 -4.60 -9.95
C TRP A 33 -5.60 -4.47 -9.50
N LEU A 34 -5.20 -3.28 -9.06
CA LEU A 34 -3.84 -3.01 -8.62
C LEU A 34 -3.49 -3.87 -7.41
N SER A 35 -4.45 -4.10 -6.51
CA SER A 35 -4.27 -5.01 -5.38
C SER A 35 -3.93 -6.43 -5.83
N CYS A 36 -4.63 -6.93 -6.85
CA CYS A 36 -4.37 -8.23 -7.43
C CYS A 36 -2.99 -8.31 -8.08
N VAL A 37 -2.61 -7.27 -8.83
CA VAL A 37 -1.27 -7.15 -9.41
C VAL A 37 -0.21 -7.18 -8.32
N LEU A 38 -0.35 -6.33 -7.29
CA LEU A 38 0.58 -6.23 -6.17
C LEU A 38 0.68 -7.55 -5.39
N ASN A 39 -0.43 -8.24 -5.16
CA ASN A 39 -0.45 -9.54 -4.48
C ASN A 39 0.35 -10.60 -5.24
N ALA A 40 0.30 -10.54 -6.58
CA ALA A 40 0.98 -11.45 -7.48
C ALA A 40 2.46 -11.12 -7.70
N LEU A 41 2.98 -9.98 -7.23
CA LEU A 41 4.40 -9.60 -7.40
C LEU A 41 5.38 -10.40 -6.53
N ALA A 42 4.89 -11.26 -5.62
CA ALA A 42 5.73 -12.05 -4.72
C ALA A 42 5.49 -13.59 -4.76
N PRO A 43 5.33 -14.27 -5.91
CA PRO A 43 5.18 -15.71 -5.92
C PRO A 43 6.57 -16.34 -5.81
N GLY A 44 7.04 -16.57 -4.57
CA GLY A 44 8.24 -17.37 -4.30
C GLY A 44 9.39 -16.68 -3.54
N LEU A 45 9.29 -15.38 -3.24
CA LEU A 45 10.17 -14.73 -2.27
C LEU A 45 9.54 -14.87 -0.88
N GLN A 46 10.33 -15.20 0.16
CA GLN A 46 9.80 -15.19 1.53
C GLN A 46 9.13 -13.84 1.79
N GLU A 47 7.94 -13.86 2.38
CA GLU A 47 7.01 -12.72 2.58
C GLU A 47 7.64 -11.50 3.29
N HIS A 48 8.87 -11.64 3.76
CA HIS A 48 9.65 -10.70 4.56
C HIS A 48 10.81 -10.05 3.76
N ALA A 49 11.03 -10.47 2.50
CA ALA A 49 12.25 -10.15 1.75
C ALA A 49 12.20 -8.83 0.98
N ILE A 50 11.01 -8.32 0.66
CA ILE A 50 10.87 -7.02 -0.02
C ILE A 50 10.62 -5.97 1.05
N ALA A 51 11.71 -5.35 1.50
CA ALA A 51 11.67 -4.33 2.52
C ALA A 51 12.35 -3.06 2.03
N ILE A 52 11.55 -2.03 1.72
CA ILE A 52 12.09 -0.72 1.31
C ILE A 52 12.40 0.08 2.58
N VAL A 53 13.59 0.67 2.57
CA VAL A 53 14.04 1.60 3.61
C VAL A 53 13.53 2.99 3.24
N THR A 54 12.53 3.48 3.96
CA THR A 54 12.12 4.89 3.85
C THR A 54 12.98 5.72 4.80
N ARG A 55 13.61 6.77 4.28
CA ARG A 55 14.46 7.69 5.05
C ARG A 55 13.69 8.97 5.36
N GLU A 56 13.49 9.23 6.65
CA GLU A 56 12.90 10.49 7.13
C GLU A 56 13.88 11.13 8.13
N GLY A 57 14.67 12.08 7.63
CA GLY A 57 15.81 12.65 8.35
C GLY A 57 16.94 11.63 8.55
N LYS A 58 17.25 11.29 9.80
CA LYS A 58 18.30 10.31 10.17
C LYS A 58 17.77 8.89 10.40
N ASN A 59 16.46 8.70 10.29
CA ASN A 59 15.80 7.44 10.65
C ASN A 59 15.48 6.63 9.41
N GLU A 60 15.76 5.33 9.49
CA GLU A 60 15.47 4.34 8.47
C GLU A 60 14.31 3.48 8.96
N PHE A 61 13.19 3.50 8.23
CA PHE A 61 12.03 2.68 8.50
C PHE A 61 11.94 1.58 7.46
N ARG A 62 11.85 0.33 7.92
CA ARG A 62 11.73 -0.84 7.04
C ARG A 62 10.27 -1.27 6.97
N LEU A 63 9.67 -1.13 5.78
CA LEU A 63 8.31 -1.55 5.51
C LEU A 63 8.29 -2.81 4.66
N GLN A 64 7.49 -3.79 5.05
CA GLN A 64 7.38 -5.09 4.38
C GLN A 64 6.25 -5.06 3.36
N HIS A 65 6.49 -5.70 2.21
CA HIS A 65 5.43 -5.98 1.25
C HIS A 65 4.32 -6.83 1.88
N ARG A 66 3.06 -6.53 1.57
CA ARG A 66 1.87 -7.24 2.10
C ARG A 66 1.77 -7.23 3.62
N ALA A 67 2.19 -6.12 4.25
CA ALA A 67 2.12 -5.97 5.69
C ALA A 67 1.19 -4.82 6.11
N ARG A 68 0.53 -4.99 7.25
CA ARG A 68 -0.31 -3.97 7.88
C ARG A 68 0.41 -3.35 9.05
N TYR A 69 0.33 -2.03 9.11
CA TYR A 69 0.98 -1.21 10.10
C TYR A 69 -0.01 -0.27 10.78
N GLU A 70 0.43 0.26 11.91
CA GLU A 70 -0.25 1.31 12.65
C GLU A 70 0.73 2.43 12.99
N VAL A 71 0.27 3.67 12.93
CA VAL A 71 0.95 4.87 13.46
C VAL A 71 -0.01 5.70 14.29
N ARG A 72 0.53 6.55 15.16
CA ARG A 72 -0.21 7.54 15.92
C ARG A 72 0.04 8.93 15.35
N HIS A 73 -0.99 9.50 14.73
CA HIS A 73 -1.00 10.89 14.34
C HIS A 73 -1.35 11.77 15.56
N PRO A 74 -0.58 12.85 15.82
CA PRO A 74 -0.74 13.65 17.04
C PRO A 74 -2.12 14.33 17.17
N ARG A 75 -2.78 14.67 16.06
CA ARG A 75 -4.12 15.28 16.04
C ARG A 75 -5.29 14.32 15.82
N ILE A 76 -5.19 13.40 14.86
CA ILE A 76 -6.30 12.52 14.45
C ILE A 76 -6.25 11.12 15.08
N GLY A 77 -5.21 10.82 15.88
CA GLY A 77 -5.09 9.56 16.58
C GLY A 77 -4.52 8.43 15.73
N ILE A 78 -5.00 7.21 15.97
CA ILE A 78 -4.46 6.01 15.33
C ILE A 78 -4.85 5.96 13.85
N ARG A 79 -3.86 5.69 12.98
CA ARG A 79 -4.08 5.38 11.57
C ARG A 79 -3.52 4.00 11.27
N ARG A 80 -4.29 3.18 10.55
CA ARG A 80 -3.85 1.89 10.04
C ARG A 80 -3.68 1.97 8.55
N PHE A 81 -2.71 1.22 8.03
CA PHE A 81 -2.48 1.14 6.60
C PHE A 81 -1.86 -0.20 6.23
N VAL A 82 -2.13 -0.62 5.00
CA VAL A 82 -1.45 -1.73 4.35
C VAL A 82 -0.34 -1.17 3.47
N CYS A 83 0.80 -1.85 3.47
CA CYS A 83 1.96 -1.54 2.67
C CYS A 83 2.13 -2.59 1.57
N ALA A 84 2.37 -2.11 0.36
CA ALA A 84 2.78 -2.90 -0.78
C ALA A 84 4.02 -2.25 -1.41
N VAL A 85 4.76 -3.06 -2.14
CA VAL A 85 5.99 -2.66 -2.81
C VAL A 85 5.83 -3.06 -4.25
N ASP A 86 6.00 -2.10 -5.14
CA ASP A 86 5.94 -2.27 -6.58
C ASP A 86 7.28 -1.82 -7.16
N HIS A 87 8.15 -2.79 -7.44
CA HIS A 87 9.56 -2.56 -7.78
C HIS A 87 10.27 -1.70 -6.71
N ASP A 88 10.52 -0.43 -7.00
CA ASP A 88 11.17 0.55 -6.12
C ASP A 88 10.20 1.58 -5.52
N ALA A 89 8.92 1.51 -5.85
CA ALA A 89 7.88 2.33 -5.23
C ALA A 89 7.28 1.63 -4.01
N THR A 90 7.08 2.39 -2.94
CA THR A 90 6.30 1.95 -1.77
C THR A 90 4.90 2.56 -1.86
N LEU A 91 3.91 1.68 -1.98
CA LEU A 91 2.51 2.04 -1.99
C LEU A 91 1.89 1.72 -0.63
N ILE A 92 1.02 2.61 -0.17
CA ILE A 92 0.22 2.40 1.02
C ILE A 92 -1.25 2.58 0.70
N ALA A 93 -2.10 1.89 1.44
CA ALA A 93 -3.52 2.14 1.44
C ALA A 93 -3.97 2.24 2.90
N PHE A 94 -4.51 3.39 3.29
CA PHE A 94 -5.05 3.56 4.64
C PHE A 94 -6.29 2.69 4.84
N GLU A 95 -6.49 2.22 6.06
CA GLU A 95 -7.68 1.50 6.45
C GLU A 95 -8.47 2.34 7.46
N ASN A 96 -9.79 2.40 7.25
CA ASN A 96 -10.69 2.92 8.26
C ASN A 96 -10.64 2.00 9.48
N THR A 97 -10.27 2.52 10.64
CA THR A 97 -10.02 1.73 11.85
C THR A 97 -11.27 1.07 12.43
N ILE A 98 -12.46 1.52 12.04
CA ILE A 98 -13.75 1.00 12.51
C ILE A 98 -14.33 0.00 11.50
N SER A 99 -14.45 0.40 10.24
CA SER A 99 -15.10 -0.41 9.20
C SER A 99 -14.16 -1.39 8.51
N GLY A 100 -12.84 -1.25 8.66
CA GLY A 100 -11.87 -2.08 7.94
C GLY A 100 -11.77 -1.76 6.45
N VAL A 101 -12.57 -0.81 5.93
CA VAL A 101 -12.53 -0.38 4.54
C VAL A 101 -11.17 0.19 4.21
N ARG A 102 -10.57 -0.31 3.13
CA ARG A 102 -9.33 0.17 2.56
C ARG A 102 -9.60 1.34 1.61
N TYR A 103 -8.89 2.44 1.79
CA TYR A 103 -8.87 3.59 0.89
C TYR A 103 -7.96 3.34 -0.33
N PRO A 104 -8.02 4.17 -1.37
CA PRO A 104 -7.19 4.01 -2.56
C PRO A 104 -5.69 3.90 -2.26
N TRP A 105 -4.98 3.19 -3.11
CA TRP A 105 -3.52 3.10 -3.07
C TRP A 105 -2.89 4.45 -3.41
N VAL A 106 -1.90 4.85 -2.61
CA VAL A 106 -1.10 6.05 -2.82
C VAL A 106 0.37 5.74 -2.60
N THR A 107 1.25 6.55 -3.19
CA THR A 107 2.68 6.51 -2.85
C THR A 107 2.89 6.96 -1.41
N ILE A 108 3.87 6.38 -0.72
CA ILE A 108 4.15 6.71 0.68
C ILE A 108 4.71 8.13 0.87
N ASP A 109 5.28 8.73 -0.18
CA ASP A 109 5.93 10.04 -0.12
C ASP A 109 5.01 11.12 0.44
N GLY A 110 5.43 11.74 1.55
CA GLY A 110 4.65 12.77 2.24
C GLY A 110 3.41 12.28 2.99
N ALA A 111 3.14 10.98 3.04
CA ALA A 111 1.97 10.43 3.73
C ALA A 111 2.09 10.44 5.27
N PHE A 112 3.32 10.49 5.78
CA PHE A 112 3.63 10.47 7.21
C PHE A 112 4.58 11.60 7.58
N THR A 113 4.37 12.18 8.76
CA THR A 113 5.37 13.00 9.44
C THR A 113 6.40 12.12 10.15
N GLN A 114 7.58 12.66 10.44
CA GLN A 114 8.60 11.95 11.22
C GLN A 114 8.08 11.49 12.59
N ALA A 115 7.25 12.31 13.26
CA ALA A 115 6.66 11.98 14.56
C ALA A 115 5.72 10.77 14.48
N GLU A 116 4.97 10.62 13.39
CA GLU A 116 4.12 9.45 13.17
C GLU A 116 4.93 8.19 12.97
N LEU A 117 5.99 8.25 12.16
CA LEU A 117 6.82 7.08 11.88
C LEU A 117 7.57 6.58 13.12
N TRP A 118 7.87 7.43 14.09
CA TRP A 118 8.41 6.97 15.39
C TRP A 118 7.46 6.07 16.18
N SER A 119 6.16 6.14 15.91
CA SER A 119 5.16 5.27 16.52
C SER A 119 4.80 4.06 15.66
N LEU A 120 5.50 3.86 14.54
CA LEU A 120 5.23 2.79 13.58
C LEU A 120 5.29 1.43 14.26
N ARG A 121 4.20 0.66 14.12
CA ARG A 121 4.08 -0.69 14.65
C ARG A 121 3.56 -1.62 13.57
N LEU A 122 4.27 -2.73 13.35
CA LEU A 122 3.77 -3.86 12.56
C LEU A 122 2.62 -4.54 13.29
N LEU A 123 1.50 -4.76 12.60
CA LEU A 123 0.35 -5.50 13.11
C LEU A 123 0.31 -6.93 12.56
N SER A 124 0.53 -7.10 11.25
CA SER A 124 0.52 -8.40 10.57
C SER A 124 1.30 -8.34 9.27
N ALA A 125 1.84 -9.47 8.81
CA ALA A 125 2.52 -9.63 7.52
C ALA A 125 1.84 -10.74 6.69
N GLY A 126 2.21 -10.86 5.41
CA GLY A 126 1.69 -11.92 4.52
C GLY A 126 0.22 -11.74 4.12
N LEU A 127 -0.30 -10.52 4.14
CA LEU A 127 -1.70 -10.23 3.81
C LEU A 127 -2.03 -10.61 2.37
N ASP A 128 -3.17 -11.24 2.15
CA ASP A 128 -3.77 -11.31 0.83
C ASP A 128 -4.34 -9.93 0.47
N LEU A 129 -3.70 -9.22 -0.46
CA LEU A 129 -4.14 -7.87 -0.87
C LEU A 129 -5.39 -7.91 -1.75
N CYS A 130 -5.69 -9.06 -2.36
CA CYS A 130 -6.91 -9.27 -3.14
C CYS A 130 -8.14 -9.48 -2.27
N ALA A 131 -7.93 -9.84 -0.99
CA ALA A 131 -9.03 -10.11 -0.08
C ALA A 131 -9.89 -8.85 0.08
N ALA A 132 -11.20 -9.02 -0.02
CA ALA A 132 -12.13 -7.94 0.26
C ALA A 132 -11.89 -7.39 1.68
N PRO A 133 -12.03 -6.07 1.90
CA PRO A 133 -11.91 -5.48 3.22
C PRO A 133 -12.84 -6.20 4.21
N VAL A 134 -12.33 -6.49 5.41
CA VAL A 134 -13.08 -7.19 6.46
C VAL A 134 -14.15 -6.25 7.02
N GLY A 135 -15.40 -6.44 6.57
CA GLY A 135 -16.63 -5.83 7.12
C GLY A 135 -17.28 -4.81 6.17
N VAL A 136 -18.56 -4.91 5.81
CA VAL A 136 -19.72 -5.05 6.71
C VAL A 136 -20.70 -6.12 6.22
N GLU A 137 -20.99 -7.13 7.04
CA GLU A 137 -22.26 -7.86 6.92
C GLU A 137 -23.39 -6.85 7.16
N SER A 138 -24.19 -6.62 6.12
CA SER A 138 -25.40 -5.81 6.18
C SER A 138 -26.27 -6.27 7.36
N ARG A 139 -26.52 -5.36 8.31
CA ARG A 139 -27.66 -5.47 9.22
C ARG A 139 -28.85 -4.73 8.63
#